data_AF-A0A523B718-F1
#
_entry.id   AF-A0A523B718-F1
#
_cell.length_a   1.000
_cell.length_b   1.000
_cell.length_c   1.000
_cell.angle_alpha   90.00
_cell.angle_beta   90.00
_cell.angle_gamma   90.00
#
_symmetry.space_group_name_H-M   'P 1'
#
loop_
_entity.id
_entity.type
_entity.pdbx_description
1 polymer ?
#
loop_
_entity_poly.entity_id
_entity_poly.type
_entity_poly.pdbx_seq_one_letter_code
_entity_poly.pdbx_strand_id
1 'polypeptide(L)'
;MSMSLAGASSPSYNVVEAYNSMKRGILYIIIGWLLIGVGLMTLLGIFAITPIGVRSFGLVMAITVIALIVIGAIIGLVGLYAHFIPGTTKLASIDPRYSTAATLTKIGYVWGLVLLIIGVPLIFAFFIGLPVMIVGYILLILGYVGVIILCFKLNEVEQNTLYLVAGIMFIIAIFISVVGFVAWILLYVALGDSIRKHA
;
A
#
# COMPACT_ATOMS: atom_id res chain seq x y z
N MET A 1 -42.52 23.70 -3.37
CA MET A 1 -41.75 22.81 -4.27
C MET A 1 -40.39 23.44 -4.51
N SER A 2 -39.52 23.39 -3.51
CA SER A 2 -38.19 23.98 -3.52
C SER A 2 -37.18 22.87 -3.75
N MET A 3 -36.65 22.80 -4.97
CA MET A 3 -35.49 21.97 -5.29
C MET A 3 -34.34 22.38 -4.38
N SER A 4 -34.02 21.50 -3.43
CA SER A 4 -32.79 21.55 -2.65
C SER A 4 -31.63 21.29 -3.60
N LEU A 5 -30.86 22.35 -3.91
CA LEU A 5 -29.54 22.27 -4.51
C LEU A 5 -28.62 21.50 -3.54
N ALA A 6 -28.64 20.17 -3.64
CA ALA A 6 -27.67 19.33 -2.97
C ALA A 6 -26.29 19.66 -3.54
N GLY A 7 -25.39 20.13 -2.65
CA GLY A 7 -24.07 20.67 -2.94
C GLY A 7 -23.30 19.92 -4.03
N ALA A 8 -23.20 20.53 -5.20
CA ALA A 8 -22.16 20.22 -6.16
C ALA A 8 -20.85 20.83 -5.62
N SER A 9 -20.06 20.01 -4.92
CA SER A 9 -18.68 20.37 -4.62
C SER A 9 -17.95 20.69 -5.93
N SER A 10 -17.11 21.73 -5.92
CA SER A 10 -16.36 22.09 -7.12
C SER A 10 -15.50 20.91 -7.60
N PRO A 11 -15.26 20.75 -8.92
CA PRO A 11 -14.43 19.66 -9.45
C PRO A 11 -13.04 19.58 -8.78
N SER A 12 -12.45 20.72 -8.41
CA SER A 12 -11.16 20.78 -7.72
C SER A 12 -11.24 20.24 -6.28
N TYR A 13 -12.32 20.51 -5.54
CA TYR A 13 -12.51 19.98 -4.18
C TYR A 13 -12.52 18.44 -4.17
N ASN A 14 -13.22 17.81 -5.13
CA ASN A 14 -13.31 16.36 -5.21
C ASN A 14 -11.95 15.70 -5.52
N VAL A 15 -11.13 16.36 -6.36
CA VAL A 15 -9.76 15.90 -6.67
C VAL A 15 -8.85 16.00 -5.44
N VAL A 16 -8.90 17.13 -4.74
CA VAL A 16 -8.15 17.34 -3.49
C VAL A 16 -8.54 16.31 -2.43
N GLU A 17 -9.82 15.96 -2.32
CA GLU A 17 -10.28 14.94 -1.40
C GLU A 17 -9.73 13.55 -1.76
N ALA A 18 -9.73 13.19 -3.06
CA ALA A 18 -9.16 11.94 -3.55
C ALA A 18 -7.66 11.84 -3.24
N TYR A 19 -6.90 12.90 -3.52
CA TYR A 19 -5.46 12.96 -3.21
C TYR A 19 -5.20 12.90 -1.70
N ASN A 20 -6.00 13.58 -0.88
CA ASN A 20 -5.89 13.50 0.58
C ASN A 20 -6.18 12.09 1.11
N SER A 21 -7.12 11.36 0.51
CA SER A 21 -7.39 9.97 0.87
C SER A 21 -6.21 9.07 0.52
N MET A 22 -5.68 9.20 -0.71
CA MET A 22 -4.50 8.44 -1.15
C MET A 22 -3.29 8.73 -0.28
N LYS A 23 -3.00 10.01 -0.01
CA LYS A 23 -1.88 10.46 0.82
C LYS A 23 -1.95 9.89 2.25
N ARG A 24 -3.14 9.89 2.86
CA ARG A 24 -3.36 9.27 4.18
C ARG A 24 -3.11 7.77 4.14
N GLY A 25 -3.60 7.07 3.12
CA GLY A 25 -3.33 5.64 2.94
C GLY A 25 -1.84 5.32 2.83
N ILE A 26 -1.11 6.11 2.03
CA ILE A 26 0.34 5.94 1.87
C ILE A 26 1.09 6.22 3.16
N LEU A 27 0.67 7.22 3.95
CA LEU A 27 1.29 7.49 5.25
C LEU A 27 1.24 6.26 6.16
N TYR A 28 0.08 5.60 6.25
CA TYR A 28 -0.07 4.36 7.01
C TYR A 28 0.78 3.22 6.45
N ILE A 29 0.90 3.09 5.13
CA ILE A 29 1.79 2.12 4.50
C ILE A 29 3.25 2.38 4.89
N ILE A 30 3.71 3.63 4.85
CA ILE A 30 5.08 4.02 5.26
C ILE A 30 5.31 3.70 6.73
N ILE A 31 4.38 4.06 7.62
CA ILE A 31 4.47 3.74 9.06
C ILE A 31 4.52 2.23 9.28
N GLY A 32 3.69 1.47 8.57
CA GLY A 32 3.69 0.01 8.63
C GLY A 32 5.04 -0.59 8.24
N TRP A 33 5.62 -0.13 7.13
CA TRP A 33 6.95 -0.55 6.69
C TRP A 33 8.06 -0.19 7.67
N LEU A 34 8.00 0.99 8.30
CA LEU A 34 8.96 1.39 9.32
C LEU A 34 8.88 0.47 10.54
N LEU A 35 7.68 0.16 11.03
CA LEU A 35 7.49 -0.74 12.18
C LEU A 35 7.99 -2.16 11.88
N ILE A 36 7.68 -2.68 10.70
CA ILE A 36 8.19 -3.99 10.24
C ILE A 36 9.72 -3.96 10.11
N GLY A 37 10.28 -2.91 9.51
CA GLY A 37 11.72 -2.73 9.33
C GLY A 37 12.48 -2.69 10.66
N VAL A 38 11.98 -1.92 11.63
CA VAL A 38 12.54 -1.87 12.99
C VAL A 38 12.41 -3.23 13.68
N GLY A 39 11.28 -3.92 13.54
CA GLY A 39 11.09 -5.29 14.04
C GLY A 39 12.10 -6.29 13.47
N LEU A 40 12.37 -6.22 12.16
CA LEU A 40 13.36 -7.09 11.52
C LEU A 40 14.80 -6.77 11.95
N MET A 41 15.17 -5.50 12.06
CA MET A 41 16.51 -5.10 12.52
C MET A 41 16.77 -5.50 13.97
N THR A 42 15.75 -5.37 14.83
CA THR A 42 15.83 -5.83 16.22
C THR A 42 15.95 -7.35 16.30
N LEU A 43 15.28 -8.11 15.43
CA LEU A 43 15.45 -9.56 15.32
C LEU A 43 16.89 -9.96 14.99
N LEU A 44 17.52 -9.29 14.01
CA LEU A 44 18.93 -9.51 13.67
C LEU A 44 19.86 -9.15 14.82
N GLY A 45 19.58 -8.07 15.54
CA GLY A 45 20.33 -7.66 16.73
C GLY A 45 20.28 -8.70 17.85
N ILE A 46 19.12 -9.34 18.07
CA ILE A 46 18.96 -10.42 19.06
C ILE A 46 19.89 -11.59 18.72
N PHE A 47 19.93 -12.04 17.46
CA PHE A 47 20.82 -13.13 17.03
C PHE A 47 22.31 -12.80 17.22
N ALA A 48 22.70 -11.52 17.07
CA ALA A 48 24.07 -11.08 17.27
C ALA A 48 24.53 -11.08 18.75
N ILE A 49 23.60 -10.85 19.70
CA ILE A 49 23.91 -10.74 21.14
C ILE A 49 23.53 -11.99 21.97
N THR A 50 22.79 -12.94 21.38
CA THR A 50 22.38 -14.20 22.05
C THR A 50 23.50 -15.09 22.62
N PRO A 51 24.78 -15.04 22.19
CA PRO A 51 25.84 -15.79 22.87
C PRO A 51 26.11 -15.34 24.32
N ILE A 52 25.59 -14.20 24.78
CA ILE A 52 25.93 -13.56 26.07
C ILE A 52 25.08 -14.09 27.26
N GLY A 53 24.35 -15.20 27.09
CA GLY A 53 23.78 -15.96 28.23
C GLY A 53 22.48 -15.42 28.87
N VAL A 54 21.87 -14.37 28.31
CA VAL A 54 20.67 -13.74 28.90
C VAL A 54 19.36 -14.35 28.34
N ARG A 55 19.05 -15.57 28.75
CA ARG A 55 17.92 -16.37 28.22
C ARG A 55 16.54 -15.71 28.41
N SER A 56 16.32 -15.01 29.52
CA SER A 56 15.05 -14.34 29.84
C SER A 56 14.80 -13.07 29.00
N PHE A 57 15.88 -12.40 28.55
CA PHE A 57 15.79 -11.20 27.72
C PHE A 57 15.36 -11.53 26.29
N GLY A 58 15.75 -12.71 25.78
CA GLY A 58 15.41 -13.16 24.43
C GLY A 58 13.90 -13.37 24.20
N LEU A 59 13.17 -13.89 25.19
CA LEU A 59 11.74 -14.16 25.05
C LEU A 59 10.89 -12.88 25.00
N VAL A 60 11.17 -11.92 25.89
CA VAL A 60 10.48 -10.63 25.92
C VAL A 60 10.74 -9.84 24.64
N MET A 61 11.99 -9.85 24.16
CA MET A 61 12.37 -9.22 22.90
C MET A 61 11.71 -9.88 21.70
N ALA A 62 11.65 -11.23 21.64
CA ALA A 62 10.97 -11.95 20.58
C ALA A 62 9.47 -11.60 20.50
N ILE A 63 8.77 -11.56 21.65
CA ILE A 63 7.35 -11.16 21.72
C ILE A 63 7.18 -9.71 21.23
N THR A 64 8.07 -8.81 21.63
CA THR A 64 8.03 -7.40 21.24
C THR A 64 8.23 -7.23 19.73
N VAL A 65 9.16 -7.98 19.15
CA VAL A 65 9.40 -7.99 17.69
C VAL A 65 8.17 -8.50 16.95
N ILE A 66 7.58 -9.62 17.39
CA ILE A 66 6.37 -10.17 16.76
C ILE A 66 5.24 -9.15 16.84
N ALA A 67 5.03 -8.52 17.99
CA ALA A 67 4.01 -7.49 18.17
C ALA A 67 4.24 -6.30 17.21
N LEU A 68 5.47 -5.79 17.09
CA LEU A 68 5.81 -4.69 16.19
C LEU A 68 5.54 -5.04 14.72
N ILE A 69 5.93 -6.24 14.28
CA ILE A 69 5.70 -6.70 12.90
C ILE A 69 4.21 -6.84 12.63
N VAL A 70 3.45 -7.45 13.54
CA VAL A 70 1.99 -7.63 13.41
C VAL A 70 1.28 -6.28 13.38
N ILE A 71 1.59 -5.37 14.31
CA ILE A 71 1.01 -4.02 14.35
C ILE A 71 1.35 -3.26 13.06
N GLY A 72 2.61 -3.32 12.61
CA GLY A 72 3.05 -2.69 11.36
C GLY A 72 2.31 -3.22 10.14
N ALA A 73 2.14 -4.54 10.05
CA ALA A 73 1.39 -5.18 8.97
C ALA A 73 -0.09 -4.77 8.98
N ILE A 74 -0.74 -4.74 10.16
CA ILE A 74 -2.14 -4.31 10.30
C ILE A 74 -2.29 -2.85 9.87
N ILE A 75 -1.41 -1.95 10.32
CA ILE A 75 -1.46 -0.53 9.94
C ILE A 75 -1.25 -0.37 8.43
N GLY A 76 -0.30 -1.08 7.83
CA GLY A 76 -0.07 -1.04 6.39
C GLY A 76 -1.27 -1.55 5.58
N LEU A 77 -1.91 -2.63 6.03
CA LEU A 77 -3.14 -3.15 5.43
C LEU A 77 -4.31 -2.17 5.57
N VAL A 78 -4.53 -1.61 6.76
CA VAL A 78 -5.56 -0.58 6.96
C VAL A 78 -5.30 0.63 6.06
N GLY A 79 -4.04 1.07 5.94
CA GLY A 79 -3.64 2.14 5.02
C GLY A 79 -4.02 1.86 3.58
N LEU A 80 -3.72 0.64 3.12
CA LEU A 80 -3.99 0.21 1.75
C LEU A 80 -5.51 0.10 1.48
N TYR A 81 -6.24 -0.64 2.32
CA TYR A 81 -7.65 -0.97 2.06
C TYR A 81 -8.63 0.12 2.49
N ALA A 82 -8.40 0.80 3.61
CA ALA A 82 -9.33 1.79 4.14
C ALA A 82 -9.16 3.18 3.51
N HIS A 83 -7.98 3.50 2.98
CA HIS A 83 -7.67 4.85 2.51
C HIS A 83 -7.10 4.93 1.09
N PHE A 84 -6.12 4.08 0.75
CA PHE A 84 -5.46 4.14 -0.55
C PHE A 84 -6.38 3.66 -1.68
N ILE A 85 -6.90 2.43 -1.62
CA ILE A 85 -7.85 1.88 -2.61
C ILE A 85 -9.09 2.78 -2.78
N PRO A 86 -9.78 3.24 -1.72
CA PRO A 86 -10.91 4.14 -1.92
C PRO A 86 -10.48 5.47 -2.53
N GLY A 87 -9.28 5.99 -2.19
CA GLY A 87 -8.72 7.18 -2.81
C GLY A 87 -8.52 7.04 -4.33
N THR A 88 -7.98 5.92 -4.78
CA THR A 88 -7.80 5.66 -6.23
C THR A 88 -9.15 5.48 -6.94
N THR A 89 -10.14 4.87 -6.28
CA THR A 89 -11.50 4.74 -6.85
C THR A 89 -12.23 6.07 -6.93
N LYS A 90 -12.07 6.97 -5.94
CA LYS A 90 -12.61 8.33 -6.01
C LYS A 90 -11.99 9.09 -7.19
N LEU A 91 -10.68 8.98 -7.37
CA LEU A 91 -9.99 9.61 -8.50
C LEU A 91 -10.50 9.08 -9.85
N ALA A 92 -10.75 7.77 -9.96
CA ALA A 92 -11.34 7.14 -11.15
C ALA A 92 -12.79 7.57 -11.43
N SER A 93 -13.55 7.94 -10.40
CA SER A 93 -14.91 8.46 -10.58
C SER A 93 -14.94 9.90 -11.07
N ILE A 94 -13.85 10.64 -10.86
CA ILE A 94 -13.70 12.03 -11.30
C ILE A 94 -13.18 12.08 -12.74
N ASP A 95 -12.12 11.32 -13.04
CA ASP A 95 -11.56 11.23 -14.39
C ASP A 95 -11.45 9.74 -14.83
N PRO A 96 -12.13 9.34 -15.93
CA PRO A 96 -12.10 7.97 -16.43
C PRO A 96 -10.69 7.49 -16.82
N ARG A 97 -9.73 8.40 -17.04
CA ARG A 97 -8.32 8.04 -17.27
C ARG A 97 -7.77 7.19 -16.13
N TYR A 98 -8.18 7.39 -14.88
CA TYR A 98 -7.67 6.61 -13.74
C TYR A 98 -8.42 5.28 -13.49
N SER A 99 -9.53 5.03 -14.19
CA SER A 99 -10.38 3.85 -13.98
C SER A 99 -9.65 2.51 -14.12
N THR A 100 -8.79 2.38 -15.12
CA THR A 100 -7.98 1.16 -15.33
C THR A 100 -7.07 0.89 -14.15
N ALA A 101 -6.35 1.92 -13.68
CA ALA A 101 -5.38 1.80 -12.60
C ALA A 101 -6.07 1.48 -11.27
N ALA A 102 -7.19 2.16 -10.98
CA ALA A 102 -7.98 1.92 -9.78
C ALA A 102 -8.59 0.51 -9.77
N THR A 103 -9.09 0.04 -10.91
CA THR A 103 -9.68 -1.30 -11.04
C THR A 103 -8.62 -2.39 -10.87
N LEU A 104 -7.46 -2.25 -11.52
CA LEU A 104 -6.34 -3.19 -11.35
C LEU A 104 -5.85 -3.24 -9.90
N THR A 105 -5.68 -2.07 -9.28
CA THR A 105 -5.26 -1.96 -7.87
C THR A 105 -6.27 -2.64 -6.95
N LYS A 106 -7.57 -2.36 -7.13
CA LYS A 106 -8.64 -2.92 -6.31
C LYS A 106 -8.73 -4.43 -6.49
N ILE A 107 -8.82 -4.92 -7.72
CA ILE A 107 -8.97 -6.35 -7.99
C ILE A 107 -7.71 -7.10 -7.53
N GLY A 108 -6.53 -6.60 -7.89
CA GLY A 108 -5.28 -7.27 -7.59
C GLY A 108 -5.02 -7.38 -6.09
N TYR A 109 -5.13 -6.28 -5.34
CA TYR A 109 -4.93 -6.34 -3.89
C TYR A 109 -6.05 -7.09 -3.19
N VAL A 110 -7.33 -6.72 -3.40
CA VAL A 110 -8.46 -7.31 -2.67
C VAL A 110 -8.56 -8.81 -2.94
N TRP A 111 -8.64 -9.22 -4.21
CA TRP A 111 -8.78 -10.65 -4.51
C TRP A 111 -7.50 -11.42 -4.27
N GLY A 112 -6.33 -10.83 -4.54
CA GLY A 112 -5.05 -11.47 -4.27
C GLY A 112 -4.87 -11.80 -2.78
N LEU A 113 -5.20 -10.85 -1.89
CA LEU A 113 -5.12 -11.07 -0.45
C LEU A 113 -6.17 -12.07 0.05
N VAL A 114 -7.41 -12.00 -0.44
CA VAL A 114 -8.46 -12.98 -0.09
C VAL A 114 -8.04 -14.40 -0.50
N LEU A 115 -7.50 -14.57 -1.71
CA LEU A 115 -7.01 -15.86 -2.19
C LEU A 115 -5.83 -16.39 -1.38
N LEU A 116 -4.92 -15.51 -0.92
CA LEU A 116 -3.84 -15.92 -0.04
C LEU A 116 -4.34 -16.37 1.34
N ILE A 117 -5.29 -15.62 1.94
CA ILE A 117 -5.87 -16.00 3.24
C ILE A 117 -6.60 -17.34 3.14
N ILE A 118 -7.39 -17.55 2.09
CA ILE A 118 -8.12 -18.80 1.85
C ILE A 118 -7.16 -19.94 1.46
N GLY A 119 -6.07 -19.62 0.75
CA GLY A 119 -5.06 -20.58 0.33
C GLY A 119 -4.38 -21.29 1.50
N VAL A 120 -4.08 -20.59 2.60
CA VAL A 120 -3.42 -21.17 3.79
C VAL A 120 -4.16 -22.39 4.37
N PRO A 121 -5.44 -22.31 4.78
CA PRO A 121 -6.16 -23.47 5.30
C PRO A 121 -6.37 -24.57 4.25
N LEU A 122 -6.48 -24.23 2.96
CA LEU A 122 -6.59 -25.21 1.86
C LEU A 122 -5.32 -26.05 1.68
N ILE A 123 -4.14 -25.53 2.02
CA ILE A 123 -2.90 -26.32 2.02
C ILE A 123 -2.99 -27.45 3.04
N PHE A 124 -3.41 -27.12 4.27
CA PHE A 124 -3.54 -28.09 5.35
C PHE A 124 -4.60 -29.14 5.07
N ALA A 125 -5.66 -28.80 4.33
CA ALA A 125 -6.79 -29.69 4.10
C ALA A 125 -6.61 -30.61 2.88
N PHE A 126 -6.09 -30.11 1.74
CA PHE A 126 -6.18 -30.84 0.47
C PHE A 126 -4.95 -30.75 -0.44
N PHE A 127 -3.83 -30.13 -0.01
CA PHE A 127 -2.65 -29.81 -0.84
C PHE A 127 -2.91 -28.92 -2.09
N ILE A 128 -4.18 -28.70 -2.46
CA ILE A 128 -4.65 -27.80 -3.53
C ILE A 128 -4.45 -26.32 -3.17
N GLY A 129 -4.13 -25.99 -1.91
CA GLY A 129 -3.87 -24.60 -1.52
C GLY A 129 -2.65 -23.97 -2.21
N LEU A 130 -1.67 -24.76 -2.65
CA LEU A 130 -0.49 -24.24 -3.35
C LEU A 130 -0.83 -23.52 -4.67
N PRO A 131 -1.55 -24.14 -5.64
CA PRO A 131 -1.96 -23.43 -6.85
C PRO A 131 -2.87 -22.23 -6.57
N VAL A 132 -3.74 -22.29 -5.55
CA VAL A 132 -4.57 -21.14 -5.16
C VAL A 132 -3.72 -19.96 -4.67
N MET A 133 -2.70 -20.21 -3.85
CA MET A 133 -1.77 -19.17 -3.41
C MET A 133 -0.96 -18.58 -4.57
N ILE A 134 -0.55 -19.40 -5.54
CA ILE A 134 0.15 -18.91 -6.74
C ILE A 134 -0.73 -17.92 -7.50
N VAL A 135 -2.01 -18.25 -7.72
CA VAL A 135 -2.97 -17.34 -8.34
C VAL A 135 -3.16 -16.06 -7.52
N GLY A 136 -3.26 -16.18 -6.19
CA GLY A 136 -3.34 -15.03 -5.28
C GLY A 136 -2.12 -14.12 -5.38
N TYR A 137 -0.93 -14.69 -5.46
CA TYR A 137 0.33 -13.94 -5.62
C TYR A 137 0.40 -13.22 -6.97
N ILE A 138 -0.03 -13.88 -8.06
CA ILE A 138 -0.14 -13.24 -9.39
C ILE A 138 -1.11 -12.04 -9.34
N LEU A 139 -2.24 -12.18 -8.65
CA LEU A 139 -3.17 -11.07 -8.45
C LEU A 139 -2.56 -9.92 -7.65
N LEU A 140 -1.78 -10.19 -6.60
CA LEU A 140 -1.06 -9.14 -5.89
C LEU A 140 -0.10 -8.37 -6.81
N ILE A 141 0.63 -9.07 -7.69
CA ILE A 141 1.48 -8.43 -8.70
C ILE A 141 0.66 -7.52 -9.62
N LEU A 142 -0.52 -7.96 -10.07
CA LEU A 142 -1.42 -7.12 -10.86
C LEU A 142 -1.88 -5.87 -10.10
N GLY A 143 -2.11 -5.99 -8.79
CA GLY A 143 -2.41 -4.85 -7.92
C GLY A 143 -1.26 -3.85 -7.88
N TYR A 144 -0.03 -4.36 -7.84
CA TYR A 144 1.19 -3.58 -7.88
C TYR A 144 1.38 -2.84 -9.22
N VAL A 145 1.09 -3.52 -10.34
CA VAL A 145 1.06 -2.92 -11.68
C VAL A 145 0.00 -1.80 -11.76
N GLY A 146 -1.14 -1.96 -11.11
CA GLY A 146 -2.15 -0.91 -10.99
C GLY A 146 -1.61 0.38 -10.38
N VAL A 147 -0.79 0.29 -9.33
CA VAL A 147 -0.12 1.44 -8.70
C VAL A 147 0.91 2.08 -9.63
N ILE A 148 1.65 1.28 -10.39
CA ILE A 148 2.63 1.78 -11.37
C ILE A 148 1.93 2.60 -12.47
N ILE A 149 0.84 2.07 -13.05
CA ILE A 149 0.05 2.77 -14.07
C ILE A 149 -0.54 4.06 -13.48
N LEU A 150 -1.00 4.02 -12.23
CA LEU A 150 -1.52 5.20 -11.55
C LEU A 150 -0.47 6.31 -11.46
N CYS A 151 0.78 5.97 -11.12
CA CYS A 151 1.88 6.93 -11.05
C CYS A 151 2.17 7.58 -12.41
N PHE A 152 2.22 6.79 -13.49
CA PHE A 152 2.43 7.36 -14.83
C PHE A 152 1.28 8.27 -15.27
N LYS A 153 0.03 7.87 -15.01
CA LYS A 153 -1.14 8.71 -15.33
C LYS A 153 -1.20 9.99 -14.49
N LEU A 154 -0.80 9.92 -13.22
CA LEU A 154 -0.69 11.11 -12.38
C LEU A 154 0.40 12.05 -12.90
N ASN A 155 1.54 11.52 -13.34
CA ASN A 155 2.57 12.34 -13.99
C ASN A 155 2.05 13.06 -15.25
N GLU A 156 1.31 12.36 -16.11
CA GLU A 156 0.75 12.96 -17.34
C GLU A 156 -0.19 14.14 -17.04
N VAL A 157 -1.01 14.03 -15.99
CA VAL A 157 -1.99 15.07 -15.63
C VAL A 157 -1.37 16.19 -14.80
N GLU A 158 -0.59 15.84 -13.78
CA GLU A 158 -0.02 16.81 -12.85
C GLU A 158 1.26 17.47 -13.37
N GLN A 159 1.91 16.86 -14.37
CA GLN A 159 3.22 17.24 -14.91
C GLN A 159 4.30 17.30 -13.83
N ASN A 160 4.21 16.42 -12.82
CA ASN A 160 5.18 16.33 -11.72
C ASN A 160 6.05 15.08 -11.85
N THR A 161 7.35 15.32 -12.09
CA THR A 161 8.37 14.27 -12.28
C THR A 161 8.48 13.32 -11.08
N LEU A 162 8.09 13.74 -9.86
CA LEU A 162 8.10 12.86 -8.69
C LEU A 162 7.20 11.63 -8.87
N TYR A 163 6.07 11.75 -9.58
CA TYR A 163 5.23 10.60 -9.90
C TYR A 163 5.90 9.66 -10.89
N LEU A 164 6.63 10.20 -11.87
CA LEU A 164 7.40 9.39 -12.82
C LEU A 164 8.49 8.58 -12.09
N VAL A 165 9.26 9.26 -11.23
CA VAL A 165 10.33 8.61 -10.45
C VAL A 165 9.73 7.58 -9.50
N ALA A 166 8.61 7.88 -8.82
CA ALA A 166 7.91 6.91 -7.98
C ALA A 166 7.47 5.68 -8.78
N GLY A 167 6.89 5.85 -9.98
CA GLY A 167 6.50 4.76 -10.88
C GLY A 167 7.66 3.86 -11.28
N ILE A 168 8.81 4.45 -11.65
CA ILE A 168 10.03 3.69 -11.98
C ILE A 168 10.56 2.95 -10.75
N MET A 169 10.57 3.60 -9.58
CA MET A 169 10.98 2.96 -8.33
C MET A 169 10.08 1.78 -7.97
N PHE A 170 8.77 1.88 -8.22
CA PHE A 170 7.87 0.73 -8.08
C PHE A 170 8.24 -0.41 -9.03
N ILE A 171 8.60 -0.15 -10.29
CA ILE A 171 9.06 -1.23 -11.20
C ILE A 171 10.28 -1.95 -10.63
N ILE A 172 11.29 -1.20 -10.18
CA ILE A 172 12.51 -1.75 -9.57
C ILE A 172 12.18 -2.53 -8.30
N ALA A 173 11.19 -2.05 -7.54
CA ALA A 173 10.77 -2.64 -6.28
C ALA A 173 10.17 -4.05 -6.41
N ILE A 174 9.76 -4.48 -7.61
CA ILE A 174 9.36 -5.86 -7.89
C ILE A 174 10.53 -6.83 -7.63
N PHE A 175 11.75 -6.40 -7.95
CA PHE A 175 12.97 -7.20 -7.75
C PHE A 175 13.65 -6.89 -6.41
N ILE A 176 13.55 -5.64 -5.95
CA ILE A 176 14.22 -5.16 -4.73
C ILE A 176 13.20 -4.51 -3.80
N SER A 177 12.66 -5.30 -2.88
CA SER A 177 11.57 -4.87 -1.98
C SER A 177 11.85 -3.56 -1.23
N VAL A 178 13.11 -3.31 -0.83
CA VAL A 178 13.54 -2.09 -0.13
C VAL A 178 13.30 -0.82 -0.96
N VAL A 179 13.43 -0.89 -2.28
CA VAL A 179 13.18 0.25 -3.17
C VAL A 179 11.70 0.66 -3.15
N GLY A 180 10.80 -0.30 -2.89
CA GLY A 180 9.36 -0.05 -2.79
C GLY A 180 9.03 0.93 -1.68
N PHE A 181 9.75 0.87 -0.56
CA PHE A 181 9.58 1.82 0.54
C PHE A 181 9.87 3.26 0.08
N VAL A 182 10.95 3.47 -0.67
CA VAL A 182 11.31 4.78 -1.23
C VAL A 182 10.27 5.26 -2.24
N ALA A 183 9.74 4.35 -3.07
CA ALA A 183 8.70 4.66 -4.04
C ALA A 183 7.42 5.19 -3.35
N TRP A 184 7.01 4.58 -2.23
CA TRP A 184 5.88 5.05 -1.43
C TRP A 184 6.11 6.45 -0.86
N ILE A 185 7.33 6.76 -0.39
CA ILE A 185 7.68 8.10 0.10
C ILE A 185 7.58 9.14 -1.02
N LEU A 186 8.13 8.85 -2.20
CA LEU A 186 8.07 9.77 -3.33
C LEU A 186 6.63 10.04 -3.76
N LEU A 187 5.79 9.00 -3.80
CA LEU A 187 4.37 9.15 -4.10
C LEU A 187 3.64 9.99 -3.05
N TYR A 188 3.98 9.84 -1.76
CA TYR A 188 3.43 10.67 -0.68
C TYR A 188 3.75 12.15 -0.86
N VAL A 189 5.01 12.47 -1.19
CA VAL A 189 5.46 13.85 -1.43
C VAL A 189 4.78 14.43 -2.66
N ALA A 190 4.76 13.69 -3.77
CA ALA A 190 4.13 14.11 -5.01
C ALA A 190 2.64 14.45 -4.84
N LEU A 191 1.89 13.62 -4.09
CA LEU A 191 0.49 13.89 -3.75
C LEU A 191 0.34 15.15 -2.89
N GLY A 192 1.30 15.41 -2.00
CA GLY A 192 1.33 16.64 -1.20
C GLY A 192 1.43 17.90 -2.07
N ASP A 193 2.25 17.86 -3.11
CA ASP A 193 2.40 18.98 -4.05
C ASP A 193 1.14 19.17 -4.90
N SER A 194 0.55 18.07 -5.40
CA SER A 194 -0.71 18.13 -6.17
C SER A 194 -1.88 18.67 -5.34
N ILE A 195 -1.96 18.33 -4.04
CA ILE A 195 -2.96 18.92 -3.13
C ILE A 195 -2.77 20.43 -3.03
N ARG A 196 -1.53 20.91 -2.83
CA ARG A 196 -1.25 22.36 -2.72
C ARG A 196 -1.55 23.13 -4.01
N LYS A 197 -1.45 22.48 -5.16
CA LYS A 197 -1.75 23.07 -6.46
C LYS A 197 -3.26 23.24 -6.70
N HIS A 198 -4.09 22.39 -6.09
CA HIS A 198 -5.54 22.34 -6.32
C HIS A 198 -6.38 22.86 -5.15
N ALA A 199 -5.76 23.17 -4.01
CA ALA A 199 -6.35 23.78 -2.82
C ALA A 199 -6.27 25.31 -2.90
#